data_AF-X1M5T5-F1
#
_entry.id   AF-X1M5T5-F1
#
_cell.length_a   1.000
_cell.length_b   1.000
_cell.length_c   1.000
_cell.angle_alpha   90.00
_cell.angle_beta   90.00
_cell.angle_gamma   90.00
#
_symmetry.space_group_name_H-M   'P 1'
#
loop_
_entity.id
_entity.type
_entity.pdbx_description
1 polymer ?
#
loop_
_entity_poly.entity_id
_entity_poly.type
_entity_poly.pdbx_seq_one_letter_code
_entity_poly.pdbx_strand_id
1 'polypeptide(L)'
;AFTALSLNLPAGGEITLYSLVGSTPNEEKLRNLLKVLRKKNSLRRKREEHLKIIGQIKSHAFTVSSSTEFDQYCQQTFFDNVLRGGMPLVLRTSRGKSVFHIYSRIHGDLERDYHYLILEPTYLSQGNEYYRDVNQNRRTGVWFFPEVEDFNMVTFFNLVQTDGYNPQVVTGLTYTAEDIRGVKKWLGGIVRDKKLFGELLEMVSRPFTPGEFIMKLEGDKARNPREYERILEELLLFCRQNDVGDLHEGFWMDHWTYNIDQINSFLAIYPERLKEILIGRKIFTFYDNPDIVLPRDKKYVLINGQVRQYGAVIRDPEKLRMIKSRRELPTQVRTKYGRGRIYQTNLVVKLLSIIANKIATLDPQGIGIEMEADKPGWCDAINGLPGLLGSSLCETIELERHCLFLRENLDELNLKGSASVNLYEELYEFMRGLIRAMKRKLNSKKGERALLYWEESNRLKERYRERTKMGVSGRERKMTVAEVKRFLDACLRILNEVFKPENKNKIFHKNGVCYTYFVNEVKEYEPIWKDRKKKIPALSHSGYPLVRAKKFCQRPVSLFLEGPVHLLRVHREWGKQIYESVRRSPLYDKKLKMYKVCESLEKEPFEVGRIRAYARGWLENEAIYLHMEYKW
;
A
#
# COMPACT_ATOMS: atom_id res chain seq x y z
N ALA A 1 10.12 -42.15 1.21
CA ALA A 1 10.58 -43.16 0.23
C ALA A 1 11.97 -43.60 0.65
N PHE A 2 12.23 -44.90 0.74
CA PHE A 2 13.53 -45.45 1.12
C PHE A 2 14.13 -46.21 -0.07
N THR A 3 15.45 -46.14 -0.25
CA THR A 3 16.17 -46.90 -1.29
C THR A 3 17.30 -47.66 -0.61
N ALA A 4 17.23 -48.99 -0.62
CA ALA A 4 18.28 -49.86 -0.10
C ALA A 4 19.24 -50.25 -1.24
N LEU A 5 20.54 -50.08 -1.03
CA LEU A 5 21.59 -50.37 -2.01
C LEU A 5 22.75 -51.08 -1.29
N SER A 6 23.35 -52.07 -1.96
CA SER A 6 24.63 -52.67 -1.56
C SER A 6 25.64 -52.36 -2.66
N LEU A 7 26.73 -51.68 -2.31
CA LEU A 7 27.73 -51.17 -3.24
C LEU A 7 29.13 -51.38 -2.66
N ASN A 8 30.08 -51.82 -3.48
CA ASN A 8 31.50 -51.91 -3.13
C ASN A 8 32.20 -50.61 -3.58
N LEU A 9 32.56 -49.75 -2.63
CA LEU A 9 33.24 -48.48 -2.90
C LEU A 9 34.76 -48.63 -2.67
N PRO A 10 35.60 -48.53 -3.73
CA PRO A 10 37.05 -48.61 -3.56
C PRO A 10 37.62 -47.38 -2.83
N ALA A 11 38.85 -47.48 -2.34
CA ALA A 11 39.55 -46.36 -1.72
C ALA A 11 39.64 -45.16 -2.68
N GLY A 12 39.16 -43.99 -2.23
CA GLY A 12 39.08 -42.77 -3.05
C GLY A 12 37.91 -42.73 -4.04
N GLY A 13 37.04 -43.74 -4.06
CA GLY A 13 35.82 -43.75 -4.88
C GLY A 13 34.71 -42.87 -4.30
N GLU A 14 33.82 -42.38 -5.16
CA GLU A 14 32.64 -41.59 -4.79
C GLU A 14 31.35 -42.23 -5.34
N ILE A 15 30.28 -42.20 -4.54
CA ILE A 15 28.91 -42.51 -5.00
C ILE A 15 28.04 -41.28 -4.76
N THR A 16 27.32 -40.84 -5.79
CA THR A 16 26.34 -39.76 -5.70
C THR A 16 24.91 -40.31 -5.86
N LEU A 17 24.07 -40.11 -4.85
CA LEU A 17 22.65 -40.46 -4.89
C LEU A 17 21.79 -39.20 -5.02
N TYR A 18 20.78 -39.25 -5.87
CA TYR A 18 19.82 -38.17 -6.06
C TYR A 18 18.42 -38.63 -5.65
N SER A 19 17.78 -37.87 -4.75
CA SER A 19 16.36 -38.04 -4.41
C SER A 19 15.58 -36.83 -4.91
N LEU A 20 14.45 -37.08 -5.59
CA LEU A 20 13.56 -36.04 -6.08
C LEU A 20 12.20 -36.18 -5.39
N VAL A 21 11.70 -35.07 -4.86
CA VAL A 21 10.38 -34.98 -4.24
C VAL A 21 9.64 -33.80 -4.87
N GLY A 22 8.40 -34.00 -5.26
CA GLY A 22 7.58 -32.99 -5.90
C GLY A 22 6.26 -33.56 -6.42
N SER A 23 5.52 -32.75 -7.16
CA SER A 23 4.26 -33.14 -7.81
C SER A 23 4.31 -32.86 -9.31
N THR A 24 3.49 -33.58 -10.06
CA THR A 24 3.27 -33.35 -11.50
C THR A 24 1.77 -33.21 -11.75
N PRO A 25 1.35 -32.37 -12.71
CA PRO A 25 -0.08 -32.17 -12.98
C PRO A 25 -0.81 -33.45 -13.42
N ASN A 26 -0.12 -34.36 -14.09
CA ASN A 26 -0.64 -35.63 -14.54
C ASN A 26 0.50 -36.64 -14.82
N GLU A 27 0.12 -37.89 -15.06
CA GLU A 27 1.05 -38.99 -15.31
C GLU A 27 1.86 -38.82 -16.61
N GLU A 28 1.28 -38.21 -17.64
CA GLU A 28 1.97 -37.98 -18.91
C GLU A 28 3.17 -37.04 -18.74
N LYS A 29 2.98 -35.91 -18.04
CA LYS A 29 4.07 -34.99 -17.71
C LYS A 29 5.14 -35.66 -16.84
N LEU A 30 4.76 -36.53 -15.92
CA LEU A 30 5.72 -37.34 -15.15
C LEU A 30 6.53 -38.26 -16.06
N ARG A 31 5.90 -38.98 -16.98
CA ARG A 31 6.58 -39.86 -17.95
C ARG A 31 7.57 -39.07 -18.81
N ASN A 32 7.19 -37.87 -19.25
CA ASN A 32 8.06 -36.99 -20.02
C ASN A 32 9.24 -36.45 -19.19
N LEU A 33 9.00 -36.05 -17.94
CA LEU A 33 10.06 -35.66 -17.00
C LEU A 33 11.06 -36.81 -16.77
N LEU A 34 10.58 -38.03 -16.54
CA LEU A 34 11.44 -39.21 -16.32
C LEU A 34 12.37 -39.49 -17.51
N LYS A 35 11.91 -39.27 -18.75
CA LYS A 35 12.76 -39.38 -19.96
C LYS A 35 13.93 -38.38 -19.93
N VAL A 36 13.67 -37.16 -19.45
CA VAL A 36 14.71 -36.12 -19.32
C VAL A 36 15.66 -36.46 -18.18
N LEU A 37 15.13 -36.89 -17.02
CA LEU A 37 15.92 -37.24 -15.85
C LEU A 37 16.87 -38.42 -16.08
N ARG A 38 16.48 -39.40 -16.91
CA ARG A 38 17.34 -40.54 -17.30
C ARG A 38 18.58 -40.15 -18.10
N LYS A 39 18.63 -38.94 -18.70
CA LYS A 39 19.81 -38.49 -19.44
C LYS A 39 20.98 -38.25 -18.46
N LYS A 40 22.18 -38.66 -18.86
CA LYS A 40 23.41 -38.45 -18.07
C LYS A 40 23.55 -36.97 -17.65
N ASN A 41 23.92 -36.74 -16.39
CA ASN A 41 24.14 -35.42 -15.80
C ASN A 41 22.95 -34.45 -15.92
N SER A 42 21.72 -34.92 -16.12
CA SER A 42 20.52 -34.06 -16.23
C SER A 42 20.32 -33.20 -14.98
N LEU A 43 20.38 -33.81 -13.79
CA LEU A 43 20.18 -33.15 -12.50
C LEU A 43 21.28 -32.14 -12.17
N ARG A 44 22.54 -32.50 -12.42
CA ARG A 44 23.67 -31.60 -12.21
C ARG A 44 23.56 -30.36 -13.10
N ARG A 45 23.26 -30.54 -14.39
CA ARG A 45 23.03 -29.41 -15.32
C ARG A 45 21.86 -28.54 -14.87
N LYS A 46 20.76 -29.13 -14.40
CA LYS A 46 19.61 -28.37 -13.88
C LYS A 46 19.93 -27.59 -12.59
N ARG A 47 20.79 -28.13 -11.72
CA ARG A 47 21.31 -27.41 -10.56
C ARG A 47 22.20 -26.22 -10.97
N GLU A 48 23.11 -26.42 -11.91
CA GLU A 48 23.98 -25.36 -12.44
C GLU A 48 23.15 -24.25 -13.12
N GLU A 49 22.14 -24.62 -13.90
CA GLU A 49 21.17 -23.69 -14.50
C GLU A 49 20.43 -22.87 -13.43
N HIS A 50 19.94 -23.51 -12.36
CA HIS A 50 19.28 -22.84 -11.25
C HIS A 50 20.19 -21.84 -10.52
N LEU A 51 21.43 -22.25 -10.20
CA LEU A 51 22.42 -21.37 -9.57
C LEU A 51 22.77 -20.17 -10.46
N LYS A 52 22.85 -20.38 -11.78
CA LYS A 52 23.07 -19.30 -12.74
C LYS A 52 21.91 -18.30 -12.75
N ILE A 53 20.66 -18.76 -12.70
CA ILE A 53 19.48 -17.90 -12.63
C ILE A 53 19.50 -17.05 -11.35
N ILE A 54 19.76 -17.66 -10.19
CA ILE A 54 19.89 -16.93 -8.92
C ILE A 54 21.03 -15.90 -9.02
N GLY A 55 22.18 -16.29 -9.58
CA GLY A 55 23.32 -15.39 -9.79
C GLY A 55 22.97 -14.19 -10.68
N GLN A 56 22.22 -14.40 -11.76
CA GLN A 56 21.75 -13.34 -12.66
C GLN A 56 20.78 -12.37 -11.98
N ILE A 57 19.92 -12.87 -11.08
CA ILE A 57 19.05 -12.00 -10.29
C ILE A 57 19.91 -11.18 -9.31
N LYS A 58 20.77 -11.85 -8.54
CA LYS A 58 21.66 -11.23 -7.55
C LYS A 58 22.59 -10.17 -8.16
N SER A 59 23.02 -10.32 -9.41
CA SER A 59 23.95 -9.38 -10.07
C SER A 59 23.39 -7.99 -10.31
N HIS A 60 22.07 -7.76 -10.20
CA HIS A 60 21.51 -6.41 -10.27
C HIS A 60 21.94 -5.53 -9.09
N ALA A 61 22.28 -6.14 -7.95
CA ALA A 61 22.90 -5.48 -6.81
C ALA A 61 24.32 -5.99 -6.59
N PHE A 62 25.08 -6.13 -7.69
CA PHE A 62 26.49 -6.51 -7.61
C PHE A 62 27.30 -5.45 -6.87
N THR A 63 27.96 -5.88 -5.80
CA THR A 63 28.80 -5.04 -4.94
C THR A 63 30.16 -5.71 -4.81
N VAL A 64 31.23 -4.90 -4.81
CA VAL A 64 32.59 -5.32 -4.50
C VAL A 64 33.16 -4.34 -3.49
N SER A 65 33.58 -4.85 -2.34
CA SER A 65 34.17 -4.04 -1.27
C SER A 65 35.29 -4.81 -0.56
N SER A 66 35.85 -4.23 0.50
CA SER A 66 36.79 -4.94 1.37
C SER A 66 36.12 -5.97 2.29
N SER A 67 34.79 -6.09 2.28
CA SER A 67 34.04 -7.09 3.05
C SER A 67 33.16 -7.93 2.13
N THR A 68 33.56 -9.18 1.94
CA THR A 68 32.80 -10.18 1.17
C THR A 68 31.41 -10.41 1.77
N GLU A 69 31.28 -10.30 3.10
CA GLU A 69 30.01 -10.43 3.80
C GLU A 69 29.04 -9.31 3.42
N PHE A 70 29.52 -8.06 3.35
CA PHE A 70 28.73 -6.93 2.90
C PHE A 70 28.30 -7.10 1.44
N ASP A 71 29.21 -7.54 0.58
CA ASP A 71 28.93 -7.78 -0.83
C ASP A 71 27.83 -8.84 -1.03
N GLN A 72 27.91 -9.95 -0.30
CA GLN A 72 26.88 -11.00 -0.31
C GLN A 72 25.56 -10.51 0.29
N TYR A 73 25.61 -9.70 1.34
CA TYR A 73 24.43 -9.13 1.98
C TYR A 73 23.68 -8.20 1.01
N CYS A 74 24.35 -7.33 0.27
CA CYS A 74 23.73 -6.49 -0.77
C CYS A 74 23.01 -7.32 -1.84
N GLN A 75 23.66 -8.37 -2.34
CA GLN A 75 23.06 -9.22 -3.36
C GLN A 75 21.89 -10.05 -2.81
N GLN A 76 21.99 -10.56 -1.58
CA GLN A 76 20.94 -11.34 -0.94
C GLN A 76 19.71 -10.48 -0.63
N THR A 77 19.90 -9.27 -0.09
CA THR A 77 18.78 -8.37 0.20
C THR A 77 18.03 -7.95 -1.05
N PHE A 78 18.73 -7.76 -2.19
CA PHE A 78 18.07 -7.57 -3.48
C PHE A 78 17.26 -8.80 -3.91
N PHE A 79 17.83 -10.00 -3.77
CA PHE A 79 17.12 -11.25 -4.09
C PHE A 79 15.86 -11.43 -3.22
N ASP A 80 15.94 -11.17 -1.91
CA ASP A 80 14.79 -11.22 -1.00
C ASP A 80 13.72 -10.17 -1.37
N ASN A 81 14.15 -8.97 -1.81
CA ASN A 81 13.25 -7.95 -2.32
C ASN A 81 12.54 -8.40 -3.60
N VAL A 82 13.23 -9.07 -4.52
CA VAL A 82 12.64 -9.66 -5.73
C VAL A 82 11.67 -10.78 -5.39
N LEU A 83 12.03 -11.64 -4.45
CA LEU A 83 11.16 -12.71 -4.01
C LEU A 83 9.84 -12.14 -3.48
N ARG A 84 9.84 -11.04 -2.73
CA ARG A 84 8.59 -10.41 -2.26
C ARG A 84 7.95 -9.51 -3.33
N GLY A 85 8.62 -8.46 -3.79
CA GLY A 85 8.03 -7.44 -4.69
C GLY A 85 7.95 -7.83 -6.17
N GLY A 86 8.64 -8.89 -6.56
CA GLY A 86 8.77 -9.40 -7.92
C GLY A 86 9.84 -8.70 -8.77
N MET A 87 10.34 -9.40 -9.79
CA MET A 87 11.23 -8.89 -10.82
C MET A 87 10.39 -8.35 -12.00
N PRO A 88 10.60 -7.11 -12.47
CA PRO A 88 9.79 -6.56 -13.54
C PRO A 88 10.14 -7.18 -14.90
N LEU A 89 9.10 -7.49 -15.67
CA LEU A 89 9.13 -7.78 -17.09
C LEU A 89 8.27 -6.73 -17.81
N VAL A 90 8.90 -5.93 -18.66
CA VAL A 90 8.20 -4.89 -19.40
C VAL A 90 7.56 -5.49 -20.65
N LEU A 91 6.24 -5.40 -20.72
CA LEU A 91 5.40 -5.95 -21.79
C LEU A 91 4.67 -4.82 -22.50
N ARG A 92 4.39 -4.99 -23.79
CA ARG A 92 3.56 -4.05 -24.57
C ARG A 92 2.18 -4.64 -24.75
N THR A 93 1.17 -3.80 -24.57
CA THR A 93 -0.25 -4.16 -24.64
C THR A 93 -1.00 -3.28 -25.65
N SER A 94 -2.27 -3.60 -25.95
CA SER A 94 -3.12 -2.75 -26.80
C SER A 94 -3.25 -1.31 -26.27
N ARG A 95 -3.13 -1.14 -24.94
CA ARG A 95 -3.26 0.14 -24.24
C ARG A 95 -1.92 0.75 -23.78
N GLY A 96 -0.79 0.23 -24.27
CA GLY A 96 0.54 0.74 -23.96
C GLY A 96 1.36 -0.21 -23.08
N LYS A 97 2.29 0.34 -22.30
CA LYS A 97 3.23 -0.42 -21.48
C LYS A 97 2.54 -1.07 -20.28
N SER A 98 2.88 -2.32 -19.98
CA SER A 98 2.54 -3.04 -18.75
C SER A 98 3.81 -3.60 -18.12
N VAL A 99 3.92 -3.61 -16.79
CA VAL A 99 5.07 -4.21 -16.10
C VAL A 99 4.61 -5.38 -15.24
N PHE A 100 4.90 -6.59 -15.72
CA PHE A 100 4.57 -7.85 -15.06
C PHE A 100 5.66 -8.25 -14.07
N HIS A 101 5.31 -8.50 -12.81
CA HIS A 101 6.30 -8.74 -11.76
C HIS A 101 6.36 -10.23 -11.41
N ILE A 102 7.30 -10.95 -12.02
CA ILE A 102 7.49 -12.39 -11.74
C ILE A 102 8.06 -12.60 -10.35
N TYR A 103 7.77 -13.77 -9.77
CA TYR A 103 8.17 -14.20 -8.43
C TYR A 103 7.51 -13.47 -7.27
N SER A 104 6.74 -12.39 -7.49
CA SER A 104 6.02 -11.70 -6.40
C SER A 104 5.10 -12.68 -5.67
N ARG A 105 5.08 -12.64 -4.35
CA ARG A 105 4.11 -13.32 -3.48
C ARG A 105 4.12 -12.77 -2.05
N ILE A 106 2.97 -12.81 -1.40
CA ILE A 106 2.83 -12.72 0.06
C ILE A 106 3.84 -13.68 0.73
N HIS A 107 4.52 -13.15 1.74
CA HIS A 107 5.63 -13.79 2.46
C HIS A 107 5.11 -14.62 3.65
N GLY A 108 4.31 -15.65 3.32
CA GLY A 108 3.91 -16.67 4.29
C GLY A 108 4.91 -17.82 4.36
N ASP A 109 5.14 -18.31 5.57
CA ASP A 109 6.06 -19.41 5.88
C ASP A 109 5.65 -20.04 7.23
N LEU A 110 6.43 -20.98 7.76
CA LEU A 110 6.10 -21.66 9.03
C LEU A 110 6.19 -20.74 10.27
N GLU A 111 6.89 -19.62 10.19
CA GLU A 111 6.95 -18.60 11.24
C GLU A 111 5.85 -17.53 11.07
N ARG A 112 5.26 -17.47 9.88
CA ARG A 112 4.18 -16.56 9.47
C ARG A 112 3.02 -17.32 8.86
N ASP A 113 2.53 -18.32 9.59
CA ASP A 113 1.45 -19.22 9.17
C ASP A 113 0.10 -18.52 8.97
N TYR A 114 -0.06 -17.31 9.51
CA TYR A 114 -1.18 -16.40 9.29
C TYR A 114 -1.15 -15.67 7.93
N HIS A 115 -0.07 -15.78 7.15
CA HIS A 115 0.01 -15.26 5.79
C HIS A 115 -0.22 -16.37 4.77
N TYR A 116 -1.27 -16.23 3.96
CA TYR A 116 -1.61 -17.21 2.93
C TYR A 116 -0.74 -17.04 1.68
N LEU A 117 0.38 -17.76 1.63
CA LEU A 117 1.28 -17.77 0.46
C LEU A 117 0.65 -18.56 -0.69
N ILE A 118 0.52 -17.91 -1.84
CA ILE A 118 0.20 -18.54 -3.11
C ILE A 118 1.23 -18.09 -4.13
N LEU A 119 1.82 -19.04 -4.84
CA LEU A 119 2.61 -18.80 -6.03
C LEU A 119 1.98 -19.58 -7.19
N GLU A 120 1.61 -18.88 -8.26
CA GLU A 120 1.05 -19.53 -9.45
C GLU A 120 2.03 -20.60 -9.97
N PRO A 121 1.57 -21.85 -10.22
CA PRO A 121 2.44 -22.93 -10.69
C PRO A 121 2.71 -22.80 -12.19
N THR A 122 3.19 -21.62 -12.62
CA THR A 122 3.46 -21.29 -14.02
C THR A 122 4.90 -20.80 -14.25
N TYR A 123 5.37 -20.82 -15.51
CA TYR A 123 6.71 -20.33 -15.85
C TYR A 123 6.91 -18.83 -15.59
N LEU A 124 5.81 -18.08 -15.52
CA LEU A 124 5.78 -16.66 -15.20
C LEU A 124 4.97 -16.46 -13.91
N SER A 125 5.37 -17.19 -12.87
CA SER A 125 4.67 -17.20 -11.60
C SER A 125 4.62 -15.82 -10.98
N GLN A 126 3.47 -15.48 -10.43
CA GLN A 126 3.24 -14.32 -9.56
C GLN A 126 2.25 -14.75 -8.47
N GLY A 127 1.95 -13.84 -7.56
CA GLY A 127 0.98 -14.01 -6.49
C GLY A 127 0.39 -12.67 -6.11
N ASN A 128 -0.51 -12.70 -5.13
CA ASN A 128 -1.03 -11.49 -4.52
C ASN A 128 -0.01 -10.91 -3.54
N GLU A 129 -0.21 -9.65 -3.17
CA GLU A 129 0.62 -8.88 -2.26
C GLU A 129 -0.21 -8.02 -1.30
N TYR A 130 0.40 -7.61 -0.19
CA TYR A 130 -0.13 -6.50 0.60
C TYR A 130 0.41 -5.16 0.13
N TYR A 131 -0.46 -4.17 0.07
CA TYR A 131 -0.19 -2.85 -0.53
C TYR A 131 1.11 -2.24 -0.05
N ARG A 132 1.31 -2.13 1.27
CA ARG A 132 2.52 -1.53 1.84
C ARG A 132 3.77 -2.30 1.45
N ASP A 133 3.74 -3.62 1.53
CA ASP A 133 4.92 -4.46 1.29
C ASP A 133 5.41 -4.27 -0.14
N VAL A 134 4.53 -4.49 -1.11
CA VAL A 134 4.90 -4.41 -2.52
C VAL A 134 5.19 -2.97 -2.96
N ASN A 135 4.52 -1.97 -2.41
CA ASN A 135 4.86 -0.56 -2.65
C ASN A 135 6.27 -0.26 -2.14
N GLN A 136 6.61 -0.70 -0.93
CA GLN A 136 7.96 -0.53 -0.40
C GLN A 136 9.02 -1.30 -1.19
N ASN A 137 8.73 -2.53 -1.65
CA ASN A 137 9.69 -3.30 -2.44
C ASN A 137 9.94 -2.67 -3.82
N ARG A 138 8.89 -2.11 -4.44
CA ARG A 138 8.95 -1.54 -5.78
C ARG A 138 9.41 -0.08 -5.81
N ARG A 139 9.58 0.59 -4.66
CA ARG A 139 10.01 2.00 -4.58
C ARG A 139 11.38 2.25 -5.22
N THR A 140 12.25 1.25 -5.26
CA THR A 140 13.56 1.33 -5.93
C THR A 140 13.53 0.71 -7.34
N GLY A 141 12.37 0.25 -7.81
CA GLY A 141 12.24 -0.48 -9.07
C GLY A 141 12.78 0.30 -10.27
N VAL A 142 12.44 1.58 -10.39
CA VAL A 142 12.95 2.46 -11.46
C VAL A 142 14.47 2.67 -11.43
N TRP A 143 15.09 2.61 -10.25
CA TRP A 143 16.54 2.73 -10.14
C TRP A 143 17.26 1.51 -10.72
N PHE A 144 16.77 0.31 -10.40
CA PHE A 144 17.34 -0.94 -10.92
C PHE A 144 16.88 -1.27 -12.35
N PHE A 145 15.69 -0.81 -12.74
CA PHE A 145 15.03 -1.08 -14.02
C PHE A 145 14.40 0.20 -14.58
N PRO A 146 15.19 1.13 -15.16
CA PRO A 146 14.68 2.40 -15.68
C PRO A 146 13.52 2.23 -16.67
N GLU A 147 13.50 1.14 -17.44
CA GLU A 147 12.44 0.81 -18.40
C GLU A 147 11.03 0.70 -17.79
N VAL A 148 10.92 0.52 -16.46
CA VAL A 148 9.66 0.53 -15.70
C VAL A 148 8.99 1.91 -15.75
N GLU A 149 9.79 2.98 -15.81
CA GLU A 149 9.33 4.38 -15.81
C GLU A 149 8.24 4.67 -14.76
N ASP A 150 7.08 5.20 -15.16
CA ASP A 150 6.01 5.66 -14.28
C ASP A 150 5.02 4.55 -13.87
N PHE A 151 5.21 3.30 -14.33
CA PHE A 151 4.20 2.25 -14.18
C PHE A 151 3.80 1.99 -12.72
N ASN A 152 4.78 1.75 -11.84
CA ASN A 152 4.50 1.46 -10.44
C ASN A 152 3.82 2.63 -9.74
N MET A 153 4.30 3.86 -9.98
CA MET A 153 3.68 5.08 -9.48
C MET A 153 2.21 5.19 -9.93
N VAL A 154 1.93 5.03 -11.24
CA VAL A 154 0.57 5.09 -11.77
C VAL A 154 -0.32 4.01 -11.16
N THR A 155 0.16 2.76 -11.04
CA THR A 155 -0.59 1.67 -10.41
C THR A 155 -0.95 1.99 -8.95
N PHE A 156 0.02 2.38 -8.11
CA PHE A 156 -0.26 2.64 -6.69
C PHE A 156 -1.12 3.88 -6.44
N PHE A 157 -0.97 4.94 -7.25
CA PHE A 157 -1.87 6.09 -7.18
C PHE A 157 -3.28 5.75 -7.68
N ASN A 158 -3.43 4.90 -8.70
CA ASN A 158 -4.74 4.48 -9.17
C ASN A 158 -5.50 3.61 -8.15
N LEU A 159 -4.77 2.89 -7.30
CA LEU A 159 -5.33 2.17 -6.14
C LEU A 159 -5.85 3.10 -5.02
N VAL A 160 -5.50 4.38 -5.02
CA VAL A 160 -6.00 5.34 -4.02
C VAL A 160 -7.47 5.68 -4.32
N GLN A 161 -8.32 5.55 -3.31
CA GLN A 161 -9.74 5.90 -3.27
C GLN A 161 -9.95 7.42 -3.16
N THR A 162 -11.17 7.91 -3.44
CA THR A 162 -11.49 9.35 -3.34
C THR A 162 -11.37 9.90 -1.91
N ASP A 163 -11.41 9.04 -0.90
CA ASP A 163 -11.22 9.38 0.52
C ASP A 163 -9.76 9.22 1.00
N GLY A 164 -8.83 8.90 0.10
CA GLY A 164 -7.41 8.82 0.38
C GLY A 164 -6.99 7.54 1.11
N TYR A 165 -7.81 6.49 1.10
CA TYR A 165 -7.43 5.12 1.46
C TYR A 165 -7.18 4.27 0.21
N ASN A 166 -6.97 2.96 0.36
CA ASN A 166 -6.69 2.03 -0.73
C ASN A 166 -7.08 0.59 -0.31
N PRO A 167 -7.27 -0.34 -1.26
CA PRO A 167 -7.39 -1.76 -0.93
C PRO A 167 -6.11 -2.27 -0.28
N GLN A 168 -6.27 -3.28 0.60
CA GLN A 168 -5.15 -3.93 1.28
C GLN A 168 -4.36 -4.83 0.34
N VAL A 169 -5.06 -5.59 -0.51
CA VAL A 169 -4.44 -6.59 -1.38
C VAL A 169 -4.19 -5.96 -2.75
N VAL A 170 -3.00 -6.17 -3.30
CA VAL A 170 -2.65 -5.91 -4.70
C VAL A 170 -2.57 -7.26 -5.38
N THR A 171 -3.51 -7.52 -6.28
CA THR A 171 -3.61 -8.81 -6.97
C THR A 171 -2.58 -8.95 -8.09
N GLY A 172 -2.26 -10.19 -8.45
CA GLY A 172 -1.48 -10.50 -9.65
C GLY A 172 -2.10 -9.92 -10.91
N LEU A 173 -1.26 -9.56 -11.90
CA LEU A 173 -1.71 -8.98 -13.15
C LEU A 173 -2.34 -10.03 -14.05
N THR A 174 -3.52 -9.71 -14.59
CA THR A 174 -4.17 -10.50 -15.63
C THR A 174 -4.44 -9.64 -16.85
N TYR A 175 -4.61 -10.29 -17.99
CA TYR A 175 -4.91 -9.66 -19.26
C TYR A 175 -6.20 -10.21 -19.84
N THR A 176 -6.82 -9.44 -20.74
CA THR A 176 -7.97 -9.89 -21.51
C THR A 176 -7.91 -9.30 -22.90
N ALA A 177 -8.15 -10.14 -23.92
CA ALA A 177 -8.18 -9.70 -25.31
C ALA A 177 -9.34 -8.71 -25.55
N GLU A 178 -9.02 -7.62 -26.24
CA GLU A 178 -9.99 -6.64 -26.73
C GLU A 178 -10.35 -6.90 -28.19
N ASP A 179 -9.37 -7.32 -28.99
CA ASP A 179 -9.55 -7.70 -30.40
C ASP A 179 -9.54 -9.22 -30.58
N ILE A 180 -10.66 -9.87 -30.24
CA ILE A 180 -10.84 -11.32 -30.41
C ILE A 180 -10.70 -11.74 -31.88
N ARG A 181 -11.05 -10.89 -32.84
CA ARG A 181 -10.93 -11.21 -34.28
C ARG A 181 -9.46 -11.23 -34.71
N GLY A 182 -8.69 -10.25 -34.27
CA GLY A 182 -7.24 -10.18 -34.46
C GLY A 182 -6.54 -11.39 -33.84
N VAL A 183 -6.85 -11.69 -32.57
CA VAL A 183 -6.30 -12.88 -31.90
C VAL A 183 -6.66 -14.16 -32.64
N LYS A 184 -7.90 -14.32 -33.09
CA LYS A 184 -8.33 -15.51 -33.86
C LYS A 184 -7.50 -15.70 -35.13
N LYS A 185 -7.24 -14.63 -35.87
CA LYS A 185 -6.42 -14.67 -37.10
C LYS A 185 -4.96 -15.01 -36.79
N TRP A 186 -4.37 -14.32 -35.82
CA TRP A 186 -2.99 -14.53 -35.39
C TRP A 186 -2.77 -15.95 -34.85
N LEU A 187 -3.63 -16.40 -33.94
CA LEU A 187 -3.56 -17.72 -33.31
C LEU A 187 -3.65 -18.85 -34.34
N GLY A 188 -4.42 -18.67 -35.41
CA GLY A 188 -4.53 -19.65 -36.51
C GLY A 188 -3.24 -19.84 -37.31
N GLY A 189 -2.32 -18.87 -37.25
CA GLY A 189 -0.99 -18.98 -37.83
C GLY A 189 -0.03 -19.85 -37.01
N ILE A 190 -0.26 -19.95 -35.69
CA ILE A 190 0.68 -20.60 -34.75
C ILE A 190 0.15 -21.89 -34.10
N VAL A 191 -1.17 -22.11 -34.13
CA VAL A 191 -1.84 -23.30 -33.59
C VAL A 191 -2.65 -24.00 -34.69
N ARG A 192 -2.24 -25.24 -35.01
CA ARG A 192 -2.92 -26.09 -36.00
C ARG A 192 -3.99 -27.00 -35.39
N ASP A 193 -3.82 -27.35 -34.12
CA ASP A 193 -4.77 -28.18 -33.38
C ASP A 193 -6.06 -27.38 -33.10
N LYS A 194 -7.20 -27.87 -33.63
CA LYS A 194 -8.49 -27.17 -33.53
C LYS A 194 -9.02 -27.10 -32.09
N LYS A 195 -8.75 -28.12 -31.26
CA LYS A 195 -9.20 -28.17 -29.87
C LYS A 195 -8.42 -27.16 -29.04
N LEU A 196 -7.08 -27.20 -29.12
CA LEU A 196 -6.22 -26.25 -28.42
C LEU A 196 -6.49 -24.81 -28.87
N PHE A 197 -6.72 -24.59 -30.17
CA PHE A 197 -7.10 -23.28 -30.70
C PHE A 197 -8.37 -22.74 -30.04
N GLY A 198 -9.42 -23.57 -29.92
CA GLY A 198 -10.67 -23.19 -29.25
C GLY A 198 -10.47 -22.85 -27.78
N GLU A 199 -9.73 -23.69 -27.05
CA GLU A 199 -9.46 -23.51 -25.62
C GLU A 199 -8.65 -22.23 -25.35
N LEU A 200 -7.63 -21.94 -26.17
CA LEU A 200 -6.84 -20.70 -26.05
C LEU A 200 -7.66 -19.45 -26.38
N LEU A 201 -8.53 -19.52 -27.39
CA LEU A 201 -9.39 -18.40 -27.77
C LEU A 201 -10.44 -18.08 -26.68
N GLU A 202 -11.00 -19.12 -26.05
CA GLU A 202 -11.88 -18.95 -24.89
C GLU A 202 -11.12 -18.35 -23.70
N MET A 203 -9.92 -18.85 -23.42
CA MET A 203 -9.09 -18.40 -22.31
C MET A 203 -8.77 -16.90 -22.40
N VAL A 204 -8.35 -16.40 -23.56
CA VAL A 204 -8.00 -14.97 -23.72
C VAL A 204 -9.20 -14.04 -23.68
N SER A 205 -10.43 -14.57 -23.82
CA SER A 205 -11.67 -13.80 -23.72
C SER A 205 -12.08 -13.48 -22.27
N ARG A 206 -11.42 -14.11 -21.30
CA ARG A 206 -11.55 -13.86 -19.86
C ARG A 206 -10.21 -13.42 -19.26
N PRO A 207 -10.17 -12.97 -17.99
CA PRO A 207 -8.89 -12.72 -17.32
C PRO A 207 -8.00 -13.96 -17.33
N PHE A 208 -6.75 -13.81 -17.80
CA PHE A 208 -5.74 -14.87 -17.84
C PHE A 208 -4.35 -14.31 -17.50
N THR A 209 -3.41 -15.16 -17.07
CA THR A 209 -2.00 -14.76 -16.89
C THR A 209 -1.13 -15.22 -18.07
N PRO A 210 -0.05 -14.48 -18.41
CA PRO A 210 0.86 -14.88 -19.49
C PRO A 210 1.44 -16.29 -19.28
N GLY A 211 1.72 -16.66 -18.03
CA GLY A 211 2.24 -17.98 -17.66
C GLY A 211 1.26 -19.11 -17.94
N GLU A 212 -0.02 -18.92 -17.61
CA GLU A 212 -1.07 -19.88 -17.95
C GLU A 212 -1.18 -20.08 -19.46
N PHE A 213 -1.14 -18.98 -20.24
CA PHE A 213 -1.27 -19.04 -21.70
C PHE A 213 -0.11 -19.84 -22.32
N ILE A 214 1.13 -19.55 -21.92
CA ILE A 214 2.31 -20.26 -22.44
C ILE A 214 2.25 -21.74 -22.09
N MET A 215 1.93 -22.11 -20.85
CA MET A 215 1.86 -23.51 -20.47
C MET A 215 0.75 -24.27 -21.19
N LYS A 216 -0.37 -23.59 -21.47
CA LYS A 216 -1.46 -24.17 -22.24
C LYS A 216 -1.07 -24.36 -23.71
N LEU A 217 -0.39 -23.38 -24.30
CA LEU A 217 0.13 -23.43 -25.67
C LEU A 217 1.21 -24.51 -25.85
N GLU A 218 2.10 -24.67 -24.86
CA GLU A 218 3.15 -25.68 -24.88
C GLU A 218 2.57 -27.09 -24.99
N GLY A 219 1.54 -27.41 -24.20
CA GLY A 219 1.01 -28.77 -24.10
C GLY A 219 2.14 -29.76 -23.78
N ASP A 220 2.43 -30.68 -24.71
CA ASP A 220 3.54 -31.64 -24.62
C ASP A 220 4.74 -31.29 -25.53
N LYS A 221 4.67 -30.15 -26.24
CA LYS A 221 5.67 -29.72 -27.22
C LYS A 221 6.35 -28.43 -26.78
N ALA A 222 7.40 -28.60 -25.96
CA ALA A 222 8.27 -27.50 -25.58
C ALA A 222 8.87 -26.79 -26.81
N ARG A 223 8.78 -25.46 -26.81
CA ARG A 223 9.39 -24.57 -27.79
C ARG A 223 10.62 -23.89 -27.21
N ASN A 224 11.33 -23.15 -28.06
CA ASN A 224 12.43 -22.31 -27.59
C ASN A 224 11.87 -21.18 -26.69
N PRO A 225 12.49 -20.87 -25.53
CA PRO A 225 12.07 -19.75 -24.67
C PRO A 225 11.89 -18.42 -25.41
N ARG A 226 12.76 -18.08 -26.37
CA ARG A 226 12.64 -16.86 -27.19
C ARG A 226 11.38 -16.83 -28.06
N GLU A 227 10.88 -18.01 -28.43
CA GLU A 227 9.62 -18.10 -29.18
C GLU A 227 8.43 -17.76 -28.28
N TYR A 228 8.46 -18.17 -27.01
CA TYR A 228 7.43 -17.82 -26.02
C TYR A 228 7.40 -16.32 -25.74
N GLU A 229 8.57 -15.69 -25.59
CA GLU A 229 8.68 -14.22 -25.45
C GLU A 229 8.00 -13.51 -26.63
N ARG A 230 8.37 -13.87 -27.88
CA ARG A 230 7.74 -13.31 -29.08
C ARG A 230 6.23 -13.55 -29.12
N ILE A 231 5.78 -14.75 -28.79
CA ILE A 231 4.35 -15.10 -28.76
C ILE A 231 3.60 -14.20 -27.76
N LEU A 232 4.17 -13.97 -26.57
CA LEU A 232 3.56 -13.10 -25.57
C LEU A 232 3.55 -11.65 -26.01
N GLU A 233 4.64 -11.15 -26.59
CA GLU A 233 4.71 -9.79 -27.14
C GLU A 233 3.64 -9.58 -28.21
N GLU A 234 3.45 -10.52 -29.12
CA GLU A 234 2.42 -10.44 -30.17
C GLU A 234 1.00 -10.58 -29.61
N LEU A 235 0.76 -11.52 -28.69
CA LEU A 235 -0.55 -11.73 -28.06
C LEU A 235 -1.01 -10.50 -27.30
N LEU A 236 -0.13 -9.93 -26.47
CA LEU A 236 -0.52 -8.85 -25.56
C LEU A 236 -0.85 -7.56 -26.30
N LEU A 237 -0.39 -7.36 -27.53
CA LEU A 237 -0.82 -6.24 -28.39
C LEU A 237 -2.33 -6.28 -28.71
N PHE A 238 -2.99 -7.42 -28.57
CA PHE A 238 -4.45 -7.54 -28.68
C PHE A 238 -5.18 -7.43 -27.33
N CYS A 239 -4.45 -7.38 -26.22
CA CYS A 239 -4.98 -7.46 -24.87
C CYS A 239 -4.82 -6.14 -24.11
N ARG A 240 -5.78 -5.86 -23.24
CA ARG A 240 -5.61 -4.88 -22.16
C ARG A 240 -5.14 -5.57 -20.89
N GLN A 241 -4.49 -4.80 -20.02
CA GLN A 241 -4.32 -5.13 -18.61
C GLN A 241 -5.66 -4.95 -17.86
N ASN A 242 -5.99 -5.87 -16.96
CA ASN A 242 -7.15 -5.74 -16.07
C ASN A 242 -6.81 -4.97 -14.77
N ASP A 243 -7.84 -4.62 -14.00
CA ASP A 243 -7.68 -3.97 -12.70
C ASP A 243 -6.92 -4.87 -11.71
N VAL A 244 -6.17 -4.23 -10.83
CA VAL A 244 -5.61 -4.86 -9.63
C VAL A 244 -6.29 -4.32 -8.38
N GLY A 245 -6.23 -5.10 -7.31
CA GLY A 245 -6.78 -4.73 -6.03
C GLY A 245 -7.86 -5.71 -5.59
N ASP A 246 -7.86 -6.06 -4.31
CA ASP A 246 -8.91 -6.89 -3.73
C ASP A 246 -9.30 -6.41 -2.34
N LEU A 247 -10.48 -6.86 -1.90
CA LEU A 247 -11.09 -6.47 -0.65
C LEU A 247 -10.41 -7.14 0.53
N HIS A 248 -10.44 -6.45 1.67
CA HIS A 248 -9.97 -6.96 2.96
C HIS A 248 -10.75 -6.28 4.08
N GLU A 249 -10.27 -6.38 5.33
CA GLU A 249 -10.79 -5.64 6.47
C GLU A 249 -10.11 -4.28 6.67
N GLY A 250 -10.92 -3.22 6.79
CA GLY A 250 -10.49 -1.87 7.19
C GLY A 250 -9.49 -1.19 6.25
N PHE A 251 -8.95 -0.05 6.69
CA PHE A 251 -7.95 0.71 5.93
C PHE A 251 -6.81 1.20 6.82
N TRP A 252 -5.59 0.74 6.53
CA TRP A 252 -4.38 1.16 7.24
C TRP A 252 -4.10 2.63 7.00
N MET A 253 -3.79 3.34 8.08
CA MET A 253 -3.67 4.80 8.04
C MET A 253 -2.35 5.29 7.44
N ASP A 254 -1.32 4.44 7.34
CA ASP A 254 0.03 4.79 6.87
C ASP A 254 0.21 4.57 5.35
N HIS A 255 -0.65 3.77 4.71
CA HIS A 255 -0.46 3.29 3.35
C HIS A 255 -0.21 4.37 2.28
N TRP A 256 -0.95 5.47 2.35
CA TRP A 256 -0.84 6.57 1.38
C TRP A 256 0.55 7.23 1.41
N THR A 257 1.28 7.14 2.54
CA THR A 257 2.57 7.81 2.72
C THR A 257 3.64 7.25 1.80
N TYR A 258 3.62 5.94 1.53
CA TYR A 258 4.63 5.25 0.73
C TYR A 258 4.60 5.63 -0.76
N ASN A 259 3.49 6.18 -1.25
CA ASN A 259 3.35 6.57 -2.66
C ASN A 259 4.30 7.70 -3.05
N ILE A 260 4.69 8.56 -2.10
CA ILE A 260 5.62 9.64 -2.39
C ILE A 260 7.02 9.13 -2.72
N ASP A 261 7.42 7.97 -2.16
CA ASP A 261 8.71 7.36 -2.46
C ASP A 261 8.76 6.87 -3.92
N GLN A 262 7.63 6.45 -4.49
CA GLN A 262 7.54 6.14 -5.93
C GLN A 262 7.78 7.37 -6.79
N ILE A 263 7.21 8.52 -6.40
CA ILE A 263 7.41 9.78 -7.14
C ILE A 263 8.87 10.21 -7.04
N ASN A 264 9.44 10.19 -5.83
CA ASN A 264 10.83 10.59 -5.61
C ASN A 264 11.80 9.74 -6.41
N SER A 265 11.64 8.41 -6.42
CA SER A 265 12.49 7.53 -7.22
C SER A 265 12.31 7.73 -8.72
N PHE A 266 11.09 7.99 -9.18
CA PHE A 266 10.84 8.30 -10.59
C PHE A 266 11.53 9.61 -10.99
N LEU A 267 11.36 10.68 -10.23
CA LEU A 267 11.96 11.99 -10.51
C LEU A 267 13.48 12.03 -10.27
N ALA A 268 14.03 11.13 -9.46
CA ALA A 268 15.48 10.98 -9.33
C ALA A 268 16.14 10.48 -10.63
N ILE A 269 15.41 9.71 -11.45
CA ILE A 269 15.89 9.22 -12.75
C ILE A 269 15.39 10.09 -13.91
N TYR A 270 14.16 10.60 -13.84
CA TYR A 270 13.49 11.38 -14.88
C TYR A 270 13.00 12.76 -14.39
N PRO A 271 13.90 13.63 -13.88
CA PRO A 271 13.51 14.92 -13.32
C PRO A 271 12.81 15.84 -14.34
N GLU A 272 13.19 15.74 -15.62
CA GLU A 272 12.62 16.52 -16.72
C GLU A 272 11.13 16.23 -16.97
N ARG A 273 10.63 15.09 -16.48
CA ARG A 273 9.23 14.65 -16.62
C ARG A 273 8.33 15.15 -15.50
N LEU A 274 8.81 15.96 -14.56
CA LEU A 274 8.01 16.52 -13.46
C LEU A 274 6.72 17.18 -13.96
N LYS A 275 6.82 18.08 -14.94
CA LYS A 275 5.66 18.78 -15.50
C LYS A 275 4.68 17.83 -16.18
N GLU A 276 5.21 16.89 -16.95
CA GLU A 276 4.45 15.88 -17.67
C GLU A 276 3.60 15.07 -16.69
N ILE A 277 4.22 14.50 -15.66
CA ILE A 277 3.55 13.59 -14.74
C ILE A 277 2.64 14.31 -13.74
N LEU A 278 3.07 15.48 -13.23
CA LEU A 278 2.35 16.16 -12.17
C LEU A 278 1.03 16.75 -12.67
N ILE A 279 1.06 17.41 -13.84
CA ILE A 279 -0.09 18.15 -14.38
C ILE A 279 -0.45 17.80 -15.83
N GLY A 280 0.51 17.36 -16.64
CA GLY A 280 0.36 17.20 -18.09
C GLY A 280 -0.43 15.96 -18.52
N ARG A 281 -0.28 14.84 -17.81
CA ARG A 281 -0.91 13.56 -18.16
C ARG A 281 -2.17 13.27 -17.34
N LYS A 282 -3.29 13.07 -18.03
CA LYS A 282 -4.58 12.64 -17.44
C LYS A 282 -4.72 11.12 -17.45
N ILE A 283 -3.76 10.43 -16.83
CA ILE A 283 -3.69 8.96 -16.80
C ILE A 283 -4.14 8.36 -15.46
N PHE A 284 -4.37 9.20 -14.46
CA PHE A 284 -4.71 8.74 -13.12
C PHE A 284 -6.21 8.61 -12.94
N THR A 285 -6.65 7.61 -12.19
CA THR A 285 -8.04 7.42 -11.75
C THR A 285 -8.06 7.18 -10.24
N PHE A 286 -9.22 6.82 -9.68
CA PHE A 286 -9.36 6.41 -8.27
C PHE A 286 -9.93 5.00 -8.20
N TYR A 287 -9.55 4.27 -7.15
CA TYR A 287 -10.09 2.95 -6.87
C TYR A 287 -11.49 3.06 -6.29
N ASP A 288 -12.42 2.29 -6.82
CA ASP A 288 -13.80 2.22 -6.42
C ASP A 288 -13.99 1.00 -5.51
N ASN A 289 -13.82 1.22 -4.20
CA ASN A 289 -13.91 0.18 -3.18
C ASN A 289 -15.33 0.07 -2.62
N PRO A 290 -15.96 -1.12 -2.58
CA PRO A 290 -17.25 -1.30 -1.91
C PRO A 290 -17.21 -1.08 -0.39
N ASP A 291 -16.03 -1.15 0.23
CA ASP A 291 -15.86 -0.89 1.65
C ASP A 291 -15.76 0.63 1.90
N ILE A 292 -16.56 1.11 2.86
CA ILE A 292 -16.74 2.55 3.13
C ILE A 292 -16.48 2.86 4.61
N VAL A 293 -15.87 4.02 4.86
CA VAL A 293 -15.71 4.54 6.23
C VAL A 293 -17.01 5.22 6.67
N LEU A 294 -17.59 4.76 7.77
CA LEU A 294 -18.78 5.32 8.38
C LEU A 294 -18.51 6.70 9.01
N PRO A 295 -19.52 7.60 9.01
CA PRO A 295 -19.46 8.85 9.75
C PRO A 295 -19.41 8.59 11.26
N ARG A 296 -18.86 9.53 12.04
CA ARG A 296 -18.64 9.42 13.49
C ARG A 296 -19.91 9.03 14.25
N ASP A 297 -21.04 9.65 13.89
CA ASP A 297 -22.37 9.39 14.48
C ASP A 297 -22.90 7.95 14.21
N LYS A 298 -22.17 7.11 13.45
CA LYS A 298 -22.49 5.69 13.19
C LYS A 298 -21.44 4.70 13.71
N LYS A 299 -20.31 5.18 14.23
CA LYS A 299 -19.18 4.33 14.66
C LYS A 299 -18.67 4.60 16.08
N TYR A 300 -19.03 5.73 16.68
CA TYR A 300 -18.75 5.98 18.10
C TYR A 300 -19.81 5.34 18.99
N VAL A 301 -19.38 4.39 19.81
CA VAL A 301 -20.26 3.53 20.60
C VAL A 301 -19.94 3.62 22.09
N LEU A 302 -20.97 3.45 22.93
CA LEU A 302 -20.84 3.39 24.38
C LEU A 302 -20.81 1.93 24.85
N ILE A 303 -19.72 1.53 25.50
CA ILE A 303 -19.51 0.18 26.00
C ILE A 303 -18.96 0.28 27.42
N ASN A 304 -19.64 -0.32 28.39
CA ASN A 304 -19.24 -0.31 29.80
C ASN A 304 -18.94 1.11 30.33
N GLY A 305 -19.74 2.10 29.91
CA GLY A 305 -19.58 3.50 30.31
C GLY A 305 -18.45 4.25 29.60
N GLN A 306 -17.74 3.62 28.66
CA GLN A 306 -16.65 4.24 27.92
C GLN A 306 -16.97 4.34 26.42
N VAL A 307 -16.51 5.42 25.79
CA VAL A 307 -16.68 5.61 24.36
C VAL A 307 -15.56 4.89 23.61
N ARG A 308 -15.93 4.18 22.53
CA ARG A 308 -15.04 3.47 21.61
C ARG A 308 -15.44 3.75 20.17
N GLN A 309 -14.55 3.45 19.23
CA GLN A 309 -14.85 3.45 17.80
C GLN A 309 -14.82 2.01 17.27
N TYR A 310 -15.97 1.40 16.99
CA TYR A 310 -16.03 0.02 16.48
C TYR A 310 -16.82 -0.07 15.18
N GLY A 311 -16.35 -0.96 14.29
CA GLY A 311 -16.95 -1.17 12.98
C GLY A 311 -16.97 0.10 12.16
N ALA A 312 -15.86 0.84 12.13
CA ALA A 312 -15.74 2.08 11.39
C ALA A 312 -15.85 1.87 9.88
N VAL A 313 -15.56 0.67 9.38
CA VAL A 313 -15.62 0.29 7.97
C VAL A 313 -16.67 -0.78 7.76
N ILE A 314 -17.54 -0.59 6.76
CA ILE A 314 -18.52 -1.59 6.34
C ILE A 314 -18.46 -1.81 4.84
N ARG A 315 -18.85 -3.01 4.40
CA ARG A 315 -19.07 -3.31 2.99
C ARG A 315 -20.46 -2.83 2.58
N ASP A 316 -20.53 -1.85 1.70
CA ASP A 316 -21.81 -1.35 1.19
C ASP A 316 -22.40 -2.28 0.11
N PRO A 317 -23.56 -2.92 0.35
CA PRO A 317 -24.09 -3.91 -0.58
C PRO A 317 -24.53 -3.34 -1.93
N GLU A 318 -25.02 -2.10 -1.95
CA GLU A 318 -25.44 -1.42 -3.19
C GLU A 318 -24.23 -1.08 -4.05
N LYS A 319 -23.18 -0.56 -3.42
CA LYS A 319 -21.91 -0.26 -4.08
C LYS A 319 -21.25 -1.52 -4.62
N LEU A 320 -21.22 -2.60 -3.84
CA LEU A 320 -20.70 -3.90 -4.28
C LEU A 320 -21.44 -4.42 -5.52
N ARG A 321 -22.78 -4.35 -5.52
CA ARG A 321 -23.60 -4.77 -6.66
C ARG A 321 -23.34 -3.92 -7.90
N MET A 322 -23.16 -2.60 -7.72
CA MET A 322 -22.81 -1.69 -8.81
C MET A 322 -21.42 -2.00 -9.40
N ILE A 323 -20.42 -2.26 -8.57
CA ILE A 323 -19.06 -2.59 -9.03
C ILE A 323 -19.09 -3.91 -9.81
N LYS A 324 -19.74 -4.95 -9.27
CA LYS A 324 -19.86 -6.27 -9.90
C LYS A 324 -20.64 -6.28 -11.21
N SER A 325 -21.51 -5.31 -11.47
CA SER A 325 -22.27 -5.24 -12.73
C SER A 325 -21.48 -4.66 -13.90
N ARG A 326 -20.29 -4.10 -13.65
CA ARG A 326 -19.41 -3.53 -14.68
C ARG A 326 -18.67 -4.66 -15.40
N ARG A 327 -18.68 -4.64 -16.74
CA ARG A 327 -18.04 -5.67 -17.58
C ARG A 327 -16.52 -5.48 -17.74
N GLU A 328 -16.06 -4.24 -17.66
CA GLU A 328 -14.68 -3.86 -17.89
C GLU A 328 -14.23 -2.92 -16.80
N LEU A 329 -13.01 -3.14 -16.29
CA LEU A 329 -12.35 -2.32 -15.28
C LEU A 329 -13.33 -1.91 -14.15
N PRO A 330 -13.86 -2.90 -13.41
CA PRO A 330 -14.95 -2.70 -12.47
C PRO A 330 -14.55 -1.84 -11.27
N THR A 331 -13.27 -1.81 -10.88
CA THR A 331 -12.82 -1.13 -9.65
C THR A 331 -12.29 0.28 -9.91
N GLN A 332 -12.56 0.87 -11.07
CA GLN A 332 -12.22 2.27 -11.36
C GLN A 332 -13.43 3.19 -11.14
N VAL A 333 -13.20 4.32 -10.45
CA VAL A 333 -14.24 5.33 -10.18
C VAL A 333 -14.79 5.91 -11.48
N ARG A 334 -16.11 6.04 -11.56
CA ARG A 334 -16.83 6.53 -12.75
C ARG A 334 -17.59 7.82 -12.47
N THR A 335 -17.76 8.61 -13.53
CA THR A 335 -18.62 9.80 -13.56
C THR A 335 -20.10 9.42 -13.43
N LYS A 336 -21.01 10.40 -13.31
CA LYS A 336 -22.45 10.17 -13.08
C LYS A 336 -22.69 9.20 -11.91
N TYR A 337 -21.91 9.34 -10.84
CA TYR A 337 -22.00 8.53 -9.63
C TYR A 337 -21.98 7.02 -9.93
N GLY A 338 -20.95 6.58 -10.67
CA GLY A 338 -20.71 5.15 -10.90
C GLY A 338 -21.29 4.59 -12.20
N ARG A 339 -22.13 5.36 -12.91
CA ARG A 339 -22.86 4.92 -14.12
C ARG A 339 -22.28 5.43 -15.44
N GLY A 340 -21.32 6.34 -15.37
CA GLY A 340 -20.69 6.95 -16.54
C GLY A 340 -19.38 6.31 -16.96
N ARG A 341 -18.55 7.09 -17.65
CA ARG A 341 -17.18 6.69 -18.01
C ARG A 341 -16.26 6.73 -16.81
N ILE A 342 -15.12 6.05 -16.92
CA ILE A 342 -14.03 6.15 -15.94
C ILE A 342 -13.62 7.62 -15.81
N TYR A 343 -13.49 8.10 -14.57
CA TYR A 343 -12.97 9.43 -14.31
C TYR A 343 -11.44 9.41 -14.39
N GLN A 344 -10.87 10.29 -15.22
CA GLN A 344 -9.44 10.44 -15.40
C GLN A 344 -9.00 11.85 -14.99
N THR A 345 -7.84 11.92 -14.34
CA THR A 345 -7.26 13.14 -13.79
C THR A 345 -5.72 13.03 -13.77
N ASN A 346 -5.05 14.02 -13.21
CA ASN A 346 -3.59 14.08 -13.10
C ASN A 346 -3.10 13.87 -11.65
N LEU A 347 -1.79 13.71 -11.48
CA LEU A 347 -1.19 13.40 -10.19
C LEU A 347 -1.42 14.50 -9.14
N VAL A 348 -1.42 15.78 -9.53
CA VAL A 348 -1.71 16.87 -8.59
C VAL A 348 -3.10 16.72 -7.96
N VAL A 349 -4.12 16.31 -8.71
CA VAL A 349 -5.46 16.07 -8.16
C VAL A 349 -5.48 14.88 -7.21
N LYS A 350 -4.70 13.83 -7.48
CA LYS A 350 -4.52 12.70 -6.56
C LYS A 350 -3.90 13.15 -5.23
N LEU A 351 -2.80 13.90 -5.29
CA LEU A 351 -2.12 14.43 -4.10
C LEU A 351 -3.01 15.39 -3.30
N LEU A 352 -3.74 16.30 -3.97
CA LEU A 352 -4.68 17.19 -3.31
C LEU A 352 -5.84 16.45 -2.65
N SER A 353 -6.33 15.37 -3.25
CA SER A 353 -7.36 14.52 -2.65
C SER A 353 -6.85 13.85 -1.37
N ILE A 354 -5.63 13.31 -1.38
CA ILE A 354 -4.99 12.72 -0.18
C ILE A 354 -4.83 13.79 0.90
N ILE A 355 -4.19 14.92 0.57
CA ILE A 355 -3.92 16.02 1.52
C ILE A 355 -5.23 16.54 2.15
N ALA A 356 -6.26 16.79 1.33
CA ALA A 356 -7.54 17.30 1.80
C ALA A 356 -8.26 16.32 2.75
N ASN A 357 -8.23 15.02 2.47
CA ASN A 357 -8.79 14.03 3.38
C ASN A 357 -7.99 13.95 4.68
N LYS A 358 -6.65 13.90 4.60
CA LYS A 358 -5.79 13.69 5.77
C LYS A 358 -5.73 14.89 6.70
N ILE A 359 -5.69 16.13 6.18
CA ILE A 359 -5.76 17.33 7.01
C ILE A 359 -7.12 17.47 7.73
N ALA A 360 -8.18 16.85 7.18
CA ALA A 360 -9.49 16.79 7.79
C ALA A 360 -9.65 15.65 8.81
N THR A 361 -8.63 14.81 8.97
CA THR A 361 -8.54 13.67 9.91
C THR A 361 -7.52 13.94 11.02
N LEU A 362 -7.06 15.18 11.20
CA LEU A 362 -6.34 15.56 12.42
C LEU A 362 -7.24 15.32 13.64
N ASP A 363 -6.66 14.85 14.74
CA ASP A 363 -7.36 14.53 15.98
C ASP A 363 -7.94 15.78 16.70
N PRO A 364 -8.75 15.60 17.77
CA PRO A 364 -9.35 16.73 18.49
C PRO A 364 -8.36 17.73 19.11
N GLN A 365 -7.11 17.31 19.36
CA GLN A 365 -6.03 18.19 19.82
C GLN A 365 -5.26 18.84 18.65
N GLY A 366 -5.46 18.35 17.43
CA GLY A 366 -4.77 18.75 16.23
C GLY A 366 -3.31 18.29 16.19
N ILE A 367 -2.96 17.18 16.87
CA ILE A 367 -1.59 16.66 16.98
C ILE A 367 -1.35 15.50 16.01
N GLY A 368 -2.08 14.40 16.17
CA GLY A 368 -1.98 13.22 15.32
C GLY A 368 -3.08 13.15 14.27
N ILE A 369 -2.93 12.26 13.29
CA ILE A 369 -4.02 11.84 12.40
C ILE A 369 -4.78 10.67 13.05
N GLU A 370 -6.11 10.71 13.04
CA GLU A 370 -6.97 9.70 13.65
C GLU A 370 -6.93 8.35 12.92
N MET A 371 -6.89 7.26 13.68
CA MET A 371 -7.09 5.87 13.23
C MET A 371 -8.58 5.59 12.98
N GLU A 372 -9.19 6.35 12.07
CA GLU A 372 -10.66 6.40 11.91
C GLU A 372 -11.29 5.26 11.08
N ALA A 373 -10.47 4.31 10.61
CA ALA A 373 -10.85 3.31 9.60
C ALA A 373 -10.45 1.87 10.00
N ASP A 374 -10.64 1.55 11.29
CA ASP A 374 -10.44 0.23 11.92
C ASP A 374 -9.01 -0.33 11.96
N LYS A 375 -8.05 0.21 11.21
CA LYS A 375 -6.67 -0.30 11.17
C LYS A 375 -5.64 0.74 11.61
N PRO A 376 -4.54 0.30 12.26
CA PRO A 376 -3.46 1.18 12.71
C PRO A 376 -2.55 1.59 11.53
N GLY A 377 -1.37 2.12 11.84
CA GLY A 377 -0.32 2.47 10.88
C GLY A 377 0.69 1.35 10.65
N TRP A 378 1.99 1.68 10.66
CA TRP A 378 3.05 0.72 10.38
C TRP A 378 3.00 -0.51 11.31
N CYS A 379 2.95 -0.25 12.63
CA CYS A 379 2.91 -1.28 13.65
C CYS A 379 1.52 -1.93 13.68
N ASP A 380 1.33 -3.04 12.99
CA ASP A 380 0.00 -3.68 12.93
C ASP A 380 -0.44 -4.25 14.29
N ALA A 381 0.50 -4.56 15.18
CA ALA A 381 0.21 -5.18 16.47
C ALA A 381 -0.47 -4.24 17.49
N ILE A 382 -0.51 -2.92 17.25
CA ILE A 382 -1.32 -1.95 18.01
C ILE A 382 -2.76 -1.83 17.45
N ASN A 383 -3.29 -2.94 16.95
CA ASN A 383 -4.60 -3.04 16.31
C ASN A 383 -5.80 -2.72 17.22
N GLY A 384 -5.59 -2.46 18.51
CA GLY A 384 -6.64 -1.98 19.42
C GLY A 384 -6.77 -0.45 19.48
N LEU A 385 -5.71 0.29 19.11
CA LEU A 385 -5.73 1.76 19.12
C LEU A 385 -6.84 2.41 18.26
N PRO A 386 -7.21 1.89 17.07
CA PRO A 386 -8.37 2.40 16.33
C PRO A 386 -9.65 2.41 17.18
N GLY A 387 -9.84 1.38 18.02
CA GLY A 387 -10.95 1.26 18.96
C GLY A 387 -10.93 2.29 20.08
N LEU A 388 -9.73 2.69 20.50
CA LEU A 388 -9.48 3.68 21.54
C LEU A 388 -9.46 5.13 21.03
N LEU A 389 -9.98 5.37 19.81
CA LEU A 389 -9.89 6.67 19.14
C LEU A 389 -8.42 7.14 19.05
N GLY A 390 -7.54 6.21 18.69
CA GLY A 390 -6.11 6.45 18.58
C GLY A 390 -5.77 7.43 17.47
N SER A 391 -4.65 8.13 17.63
CA SER A 391 -4.06 8.96 16.59
C SER A 391 -2.54 8.80 16.54
N SER A 392 -1.93 9.21 15.43
CA SER A 392 -0.48 9.04 15.21
C SER A 392 0.17 10.33 14.72
N LEU A 393 1.33 10.65 15.32
CA LEU A 393 2.17 11.77 14.90
C LEU A 393 2.87 11.50 13.57
N CYS A 394 3.16 10.24 13.25
CA CYS A 394 3.91 9.86 12.05
C CYS A 394 3.18 10.30 10.79
N GLU A 395 1.87 10.04 10.72
CA GLU A 395 1.05 10.43 9.58
C GLU A 395 0.83 11.95 9.51
N THR A 396 0.90 12.67 10.65
CA THR A 396 0.93 14.15 10.64
C THR A 396 2.23 14.65 9.98
N ILE A 397 3.38 14.06 10.33
CA ILE A 397 4.69 14.40 9.75
C ILE A 397 4.75 14.03 8.27
N GLU A 398 4.23 12.86 7.86
CA GLU A 398 4.17 12.50 6.44
C GLU A 398 3.19 13.40 5.67
N LEU A 399 2.15 13.93 6.31
CA LEU A 399 1.24 14.90 5.68
C LEU A 399 1.95 16.23 5.42
N GLU A 400 2.81 16.65 6.34
CA GLU A 400 3.70 17.81 6.13
C GLU A 400 4.61 17.57 4.94
N ARG A 401 5.27 16.40 4.88
CA ARG A 401 6.11 15.99 3.74
C ARG A 401 5.37 16.05 2.40
N HIS A 402 4.12 15.60 2.35
CA HIS A 402 3.29 15.68 1.13
C HIS A 402 2.93 17.11 0.74
N CYS A 403 2.63 17.96 1.74
CA CYS A 403 2.34 19.37 1.50
C CYS A 403 3.59 20.11 0.99
N LEU A 404 4.75 19.89 1.61
CA LEU A 404 6.04 20.45 1.21
C LEU A 404 6.40 20.03 -0.21
N PHE A 405 6.38 18.71 -0.49
CA PHE A 405 6.66 18.18 -1.81
C PHE A 405 5.81 18.86 -2.89
N LEU A 406 4.48 18.89 -2.74
CA LEU A 406 3.63 19.48 -3.76
C LEU A 406 3.82 21.00 -3.86
N ARG A 407 4.05 21.68 -2.73
CA ARG A 407 4.25 23.13 -2.68
C ARG A 407 5.53 23.55 -3.42
N GLU A 408 6.62 22.84 -3.18
CA GLU A 408 7.94 23.06 -3.78
C GLU A 408 7.93 22.73 -5.27
N ASN A 409 7.39 21.57 -5.66
CA ASN A 409 7.33 21.18 -7.07
C ASN A 409 6.43 22.14 -7.89
N LEU A 410 5.37 22.71 -7.30
CA LEU A 410 4.57 23.75 -7.96
C LEU A 410 5.31 25.10 -8.10
N ASP A 411 6.34 25.37 -7.29
CA ASP A 411 7.25 26.50 -7.50
C ASP A 411 8.24 26.19 -8.62
N GLU A 412 8.84 25.01 -8.60
CA GLU A 412 9.80 24.56 -9.62
C GLU A 412 9.21 24.59 -11.04
N LEU A 413 7.94 24.23 -11.20
CA LEU A 413 7.25 24.30 -12.48
C LEU A 413 7.09 25.72 -13.04
N ASN A 414 7.36 26.77 -12.25
CA ASN A 414 7.31 28.18 -12.65
C ASN A 414 6.01 28.56 -13.40
N LEU A 415 4.88 27.96 -12.99
CA LEU A 415 3.58 28.22 -13.59
C LEU A 415 3.09 29.62 -13.20
N LYS A 416 2.50 30.34 -14.16
CA LYS A 416 1.77 31.58 -13.86
C LYS A 416 0.72 31.29 -12.78
N GLY A 417 0.57 32.17 -11.79
CA GLY A 417 -0.40 31.97 -10.71
C GLY A 417 -1.86 31.83 -11.18
N SER A 418 -2.17 32.36 -12.37
CA SER A 418 -3.47 32.23 -13.06
C SER A 418 -3.67 30.90 -13.79
N ALA A 419 -2.63 30.08 -13.96
CA ALA A 419 -2.78 28.70 -14.44
C ALA A 419 -3.70 27.93 -13.49
N SER A 420 -4.43 26.95 -14.01
CA SER A 420 -5.44 26.24 -13.23
C SER A 420 -5.34 24.73 -13.38
N VAL A 421 -5.65 24.03 -12.30
CA VAL A 421 -5.90 22.59 -12.30
C VAL A 421 -7.41 22.34 -12.27
N ASN A 422 -7.86 21.32 -13.00
CA ASN A 422 -9.26 20.91 -12.99
C ASN A 422 -9.46 19.86 -11.90
N LEU A 423 -10.25 20.20 -10.89
CA LEU A 423 -10.69 19.28 -9.84
C LEU A 423 -12.11 18.82 -10.16
N TYR A 424 -12.45 17.57 -9.84
CA TYR A 424 -13.87 17.19 -9.80
C TYR A 424 -14.58 18.03 -8.73
N GLU A 425 -15.82 18.40 -9.03
CA GLU A 425 -16.60 19.38 -8.26
C GLU A 425 -16.65 19.09 -6.75
N GLU A 426 -16.79 17.82 -6.38
CA GLU A 426 -16.88 17.39 -4.99
C GLU A 426 -15.60 17.72 -4.20
N LEU A 427 -14.42 17.49 -4.79
CA LEU A 427 -13.13 17.82 -4.17
C LEU A 427 -12.89 19.33 -4.13
N TYR A 428 -13.25 20.04 -5.20
CA TYR A 428 -13.17 21.51 -5.21
C TYR A 428 -13.97 22.13 -4.05
N GLU A 429 -15.21 21.70 -3.87
CA GLU A 429 -16.08 22.21 -2.80
C GLU A 429 -15.59 21.81 -1.41
N PHE A 430 -15.06 20.59 -1.27
CA PHE A 430 -14.45 20.12 -0.03
C PHE A 430 -13.24 20.97 0.35
N MET A 431 -12.29 21.17 -0.56
CA MET A 431 -11.11 22.01 -0.35
C MET A 431 -11.48 23.46 -0.01
N ARG A 432 -12.45 24.06 -0.71
CA ARG A 432 -12.94 25.41 -0.37
C ARG A 432 -13.57 25.47 1.02
N GLY A 433 -14.25 24.40 1.45
CA GLY A 433 -14.71 24.22 2.83
C GLY A 433 -13.55 24.24 3.83
N LEU A 434 -12.52 23.41 3.58
CA LEU A 434 -11.34 23.29 4.44
C LEU A 434 -10.55 24.60 4.53
N ILE A 435 -10.38 25.34 3.43
CA ILE A 435 -9.73 26.66 3.45
C ILE A 435 -10.43 27.60 4.45
N ARG A 436 -11.76 27.60 4.48
CA ARG A 436 -12.53 28.42 5.44
C ARG A 436 -12.38 27.92 6.87
N ALA A 437 -12.39 26.60 7.08
CA ALA A 437 -12.20 25.99 8.40
C ALA A 437 -10.81 26.28 8.97
N MET A 438 -9.75 26.10 8.17
CA MET A 438 -8.38 26.43 8.54
C MET A 438 -8.22 27.93 8.82
N LYS A 439 -8.80 28.81 7.98
CA LYS A 439 -8.77 30.27 8.23
C LYS A 439 -9.42 30.63 9.56
N ARG A 440 -10.56 30.03 9.92
CA ARG A 440 -11.18 30.22 11.24
C ARG A 440 -10.24 29.76 12.36
N LYS A 441 -9.71 28.54 12.28
CA LYS A 441 -8.78 28.01 13.29
C LYS A 441 -7.55 28.91 13.50
N LEU A 442 -6.96 29.39 12.41
CA LEU A 442 -5.76 30.24 12.45
C LEU A 442 -6.05 31.65 12.99
N ASN A 443 -7.28 32.14 12.90
CA ASN A 443 -7.68 33.48 13.35
C ASN A 443 -8.34 33.51 14.75
N SER A 444 -8.79 32.37 15.27
CA SER A 444 -9.41 32.29 16.60
C SER A 444 -8.40 32.55 17.72
N LYS A 445 -8.82 33.29 18.76
CA LYS A 445 -8.04 33.48 20.00
C LYS A 445 -7.88 32.14 20.75
N LYS A 446 -6.86 32.02 21.61
CA LYS A 446 -6.48 30.76 22.32
C LYS A 446 -7.69 30.16 23.08
N GLY A 447 -7.79 28.82 23.05
CA GLY A 447 -8.85 28.00 23.68
C GLY A 447 -9.75 27.27 22.65
N GLU A 448 -9.86 25.94 22.74
CA GLU A 448 -10.74 25.04 21.94
C GLU A 448 -10.69 25.10 20.39
N ARG A 449 -9.85 25.94 19.77
CA ARG A 449 -9.75 26.05 18.30
C ARG A 449 -9.45 24.74 17.56
N ALA A 450 -8.72 23.82 18.18
CA ALA A 450 -8.39 22.52 17.58
C ALA A 450 -9.64 21.63 17.49
N LEU A 451 -10.43 21.57 18.57
CA LEU A 451 -11.69 20.83 18.64
C LEU A 451 -12.74 21.42 17.68
N LEU A 452 -12.84 22.75 17.58
CA LEU A 452 -13.73 23.41 16.62
C LEU A 452 -13.36 23.09 15.17
N TYR A 453 -12.07 23.07 14.86
CA TYR A 453 -11.58 22.67 13.54
C TYR A 453 -11.87 21.18 13.28
N TRP A 454 -11.57 20.30 14.23
CA TRP A 454 -11.84 18.86 14.14
C TRP A 454 -13.32 18.59 13.82
N GLU A 455 -14.24 19.27 14.52
CA GLU A 455 -15.67 19.11 14.28
C GLU A 455 -16.08 19.57 12.88
N GLU A 456 -15.60 20.75 12.47
CA GLU A 456 -15.93 21.29 11.16
C GLU A 456 -15.31 20.50 10.01
N SER A 457 -14.04 20.11 10.13
CA SER A 457 -13.31 19.36 9.10
C SER A 457 -13.88 17.96 8.93
N ASN A 458 -14.23 17.28 10.03
CA ASN A 458 -14.88 15.98 9.96
C ASN A 458 -16.25 16.06 9.29
N ARG A 459 -17.09 17.05 9.64
CA ARG A 459 -18.39 17.25 8.97
C ARG A 459 -18.23 17.47 7.45
N LEU A 460 -17.24 18.26 7.04
CA LEU A 460 -16.92 18.48 5.63
C LEU A 460 -16.46 17.18 4.94
N LYS A 461 -15.59 16.41 5.60
CA LYS A 461 -15.05 15.12 5.12
C LYS A 461 -16.15 14.07 4.97
N GLU A 462 -17.02 13.92 5.96
CA GLU A 462 -18.15 12.98 5.93
C GLU A 462 -19.13 13.32 4.80
N ARG A 463 -19.45 14.61 4.61
CA ARG A 463 -20.27 15.06 3.47
C ARG A 463 -19.61 14.77 2.12
N TYR A 464 -18.29 14.97 2.02
CA TYR A 464 -17.53 14.68 0.82
C TYR A 464 -17.48 13.18 0.51
N ARG A 465 -17.25 12.34 1.52
CA ARG A 465 -17.30 10.87 1.41
C ARG A 465 -18.67 10.39 0.92
N GLU A 466 -19.75 10.89 1.52
CA GLU A 466 -21.11 10.52 1.10
C GLU A 466 -21.37 10.88 -0.37
N ARG A 467 -20.95 12.07 -0.81
CA ARG A 467 -21.14 12.53 -2.20
C ARG A 467 -20.31 11.76 -3.23
N THR A 468 -19.15 11.23 -2.82
CA THR A 468 -18.25 10.48 -3.70
C THR A 468 -18.39 8.97 -3.56
N LYS A 469 -19.22 8.50 -2.61
CA LYS A 469 -19.41 7.09 -2.26
C LYS A 469 -19.65 6.20 -3.48
N MET A 470 -20.53 6.61 -4.39
CA MET A 470 -20.89 5.82 -5.58
C MET A 470 -20.07 6.19 -6.83
N GLY A 471 -19.16 7.15 -6.73
CA GLY A 471 -18.43 7.76 -7.84
C GLY A 471 -18.56 9.28 -7.82
N VAL A 472 -18.13 9.95 -8.90
CA VAL A 472 -18.14 11.43 -8.99
C VAL A 472 -19.21 11.91 -9.97
N SER A 473 -19.64 13.16 -9.87
CA SER A 473 -20.55 13.76 -10.86
C SER A 473 -19.95 13.75 -12.28
N GLY A 474 -18.64 14.01 -12.38
CA GLY A 474 -17.92 14.22 -13.63
C GLY A 474 -17.85 15.68 -14.07
N ARG A 475 -18.43 16.61 -13.29
CA ARG A 475 -18.23 18.05 -13.49
C ARG A 475 -16.88 18.44 -12.93
N GLU A 476 -16.11 19.24 -13.67
CA GLU A 476 -14.83 19.77 -13.23
C GLU A 476 -14.94 21.27 -12.92
N ARG A 477 -14.21 21.72 -11.90
CA ARG A 477 -14.05 23.13 -11.55
C ARG A 477 -12.57 23.50 -11.55
N LYS A 478 -12.27 24.68 -12.06
CA LYS A 478 -10.91 25.22 -12.10
C LYS A 478 -10.54 25.77 -10.73
N MET A 479 -9.41 25.33 -10.19
CA MET A 479 -8.73 25.97 -9.07
C MET A 479 -7.39 26.49 -9.55
N THR A 480 -7.10 27.76 -9.30
CA THR A 480 -5.85 28.38 -9.74
C THR A 480 -4.66 27.81 -8.97
N VAL A 481 -3.48 27.79 -9.58
CA VAL A 481 -2.23 27.39 -8.92
C VAL A 481 -1.99 28.24 -7.67
N ALA A 482 -2.32 29.54 -7.72
CA ALA A 482 -2.26 30.41 -6.55
C ALA A 482 -3.21 29.98 -5.42
N GLU A 483 -4.42 29.50 -5.73
CA GLU A 483 -5.33 28.92 -4.73
C GLU A 483 -4.81 27.60 -4.16
N VAL A 484 -4.24 26.75 -5.00
CA VAL A 484 -3.61 25.49 -4.56
C VAL A 484 -2.45 25.78 -3.59
N LYS A 485 -1.55 26.70 -3.95
CA LYS A 485 -0.44 27.12 -3.08
C LYS A 485 -0.96 27.65 -1.73
N ARG A 486 -1.96 28.54 -1.74
CA ARG A 486 -2.59 29.04 -0.49
C ARG A 486 -3.22 27.94 0.36
N PHE A 487 -3.82 26.92 -0.27
CA PHE A 487 -4.36 25.77 0.45
C PHE A 487 -3.24 24.99 1.15
N LEU A 488 -2.15 24.67 0.43
CA LEU A 488 -1.00 23.97 0.96
C LEU A 488 -0.30 24.77 2.08
N ASP A 489 -0.11 26.07 1.89
CA ASP A 489 0.46 26.96 2.90
C ASP A 489 -0.41 26.99 4.18
N ALA A 490 -1.73 26.95 4.04
CA ALA A 490 -2.64 26.85 5.19
C ALA A 490 -2.53 25.50 5.90
N CYS A 491 -2.40 24.39 5.15
CA CYS A 491 -2.15 23.07 5.73
C CYS A 491 -0.82 23.06 6.50
N LEU A 492 0.28 23.51 5.89
CA LEU A 492 1.60 23.60 6.53
C LEU A 492 1.56 24.45 7.79
N ARG A 493 0.87 25.59 7.78
CA ARG A 493 0.69 26.43 8.98
C ARG A 493 -0.02 25.70 10.11
N ILE A 494 -1.02 24.87 9.81
CA ILE A 494 -1.73 24.06 10.81
C ILE A 494 -0.82 22.97 11.37
N LEU A 495 -0.08 22.27 10.51
CA LEU A 495 0.84 21.19 10.90
C LEU A 495 2.00 21.72 11.75
N ASN A 496 2.56 22.87 11.38
CA ASN A 496 3.61 23.53 12.17
C ASN A 496 3.13 24.01 13.55
N GLU A 497 1.81 24.12 13.80
CA GLU A 497 1.32 24.40 15.15
C GLU A 497 1.57 23.24 16.12
N VAL A 498 1.70 22.00 15.63
CA VAL A 498 1.97 20.81 16.44
C VAL A 498 3.27 20.95 17.20
N PHE A 499 4.30 21.52 16.56
CA PHE A 499 5.65 21.64 17.12
C PHE A 499 5.90 22.96 17.88
N LYS A 500 4.88 23.80 18.06
CA LYS A 500 5.03 25.04 18.83
C LYS A 500 5.36 24.75 20.31
N PRO A 501 6.07 25.66 21.01
CA PRO A 501 6.49 25.45 22.40
C PRO A 501 5.35 25.05 23.36
N GLU A 502 4.14 25.57 23.16
CA GLU A 502 2.96 25.22 23.97
C GLU A 502 2.56 23.74 23.90
N ASN A 503 2.91 23.03 22.83
CA ASN A 503 2.59 21.62 22.64
C ASN A 503 3.75 20.69 23.03
N LYS A 504 4.93 21.23 23.35
CA LYS A 504 6.15 20.45 23.59
C LYS A 504 5.94 19.27 24.56
N ASN A 505 5.26 19.50 25.68
CA ASN A 505 5.03 18.48 26.70
C ASN A 505 3.96 17.44 26.30
N LYS A 506 3.18 17.70 25.24
CA LYS A 506 2.24 16.74 24.67
C LYS A 506 2.92 15.82 23.66
N ILE A 507 3.87 16.35 22.87
CA ILE A 507 4.49 15.63 21.76
C ILE A 507 5.84 15.01 22.11
N PHE A 508 6.55 15.53 23.10
CA PHE A 508 7.85 15.00 23.55
C PHE A 508 7.78 14.49 24.98
N HIS A 509 8.32 13.29 25.19
CA HIS A 509 8.61 12.78 26.52
C HIS A 509 9.75 13.57 27.16
N LYS A 510 9.85 13.53 28.50
CA LYS A 510 10.86 14.26 29.29
C LYS A 510 12.32 13.97 28.89
N ASN A 511 12.59 12.82 28.26
CA ASN A 511 13.92 12.46 27.76
C ASN A 511 14.21 13.03 26.35
N GLY A 512 13.29 13.76 25.74
CA GLY A 512 13.42 14.37 24.41
C GLY A 512 12.91 13.51 23.25
N VAL A 513 12.52 12.25 23.47
CA VAL A 513 11.94 11.40 22.42
C VAL A 513 10.50 11.82 22.15
N CYS A 514 10.11 11.93 20.88
CA CYS A 514 8.72 12.22 20.54
C CYS A 514 7.83 10.99 20.74
N TYR A 515 6.59 11.24 21.18
CA TYR A 515 5.57 10.20 21.17
C TYR A 515 5.13 9.89 19.74
N THR A 516 4.81 8.62 19.51
CA THR A 516 4.36 8.12 18.19
C THR A 516 2.85 8.09 18.12
N TYR A 517 2.22 7.47 19.13
CA TYR A 517 0.78 7.25 19.17
C TYR A 517 0.13 7.92 20.39
N PHE A 518 -1.14 8.26 20.23
CA PHE A 518 -1.96 8.87 21.28
C PHE A 518 -3.32 8.18 21.36
N VAL A 519 -3.93 8.25 22.54
CA VAL A 519 -5.32 7.87 22.79
C VAL A 519 -6.12 9.14 23.08
N ASN A 520 -7.22 9.35 22.36
CA ASN A 520 -8.11 10.50 22.54
C ASN A 520 -9.33 10.08 23.36
N GLU A 521 -9.20 10.11 24.68
CA GLU A 521 -10.26 9.65 25.59
C GLU A 521 -11.42 10.64 25.64
N VAL A 522 -12.64 10.18 25.34
CA VAL A 522 -13.84 11.01 25.40
C VAL A 522 -14.25 11.25 26.85
N LYS A 523 -14.30 12.52 27.28
CA LYS A 523 -14.70 12.92 28.65
C LYS A 523 -16.15 13.36 28.75
N GLU A 524 -16.71 13.87 27.66
CA GLU A 524 -18.12 14.25 27.57
C GLU A 524 -18.70 13.76 26.26
N TYR A 525 -19.90 13.18 26.30
CA TYR A 525 -20.63 12.70 25.13
C TYR A 525 -22.14 12.88 25.29
N GLU A 526 -22.85 12.89 24.17
CA GLU A 526 -24.31 12.89 24.11
C GLU A 526 -24.81 11.58 23.48
N PRO A 527 -25.79 10.87 24.06
CA PRO A 527 -26.40 9.72 23.40
C PRO A 527 -27.13 10.14 22.11
N ILE A 528 -27.00 9.32 21.07
CA ILE A 528 -27.79 9.45 19.85
C ILE A 528 -29.05 8.61 20.04
N TRP A 529 -30.23 9.24 19.96
CA TRP A 529 -31.49 8.59 20.26
C TRP A 529 -32.21 8.13 18.99
N LYS A 530 -32.72 6.90 18.99
CA LYS A 530 -33.75 6.46 18.03
C LYS A 530 -35.11 7.03 18.42
N ASP A 531 -35.43 6.96 19.71
CA ASP A 531 -36.59 7.62 20.33
C ASP A 531 -36.15 8.26 21.65
N ARG A 532 -36.07 9.60 21.66
CA ARG A 532 -35.63 10.37 22.81
C ARG A 532 -36.63 10.32 23.97
N LYS A 533 -37.94 10.24 23.69
CA LYS A 533 -38.98 10.22 24.72
C LYS A 533 -38.97 8.89 25.47
N LYS A 534 -38.78 7.80 24.75
CA LYS A 534 -38.70 6.44 25.32
C LYS A 534 -37.30 6.06 25.81
N LYS A 535 -36.31 6.96 25.72
CA LYS A 535 -34.90 6.69 26.02
C LYS A 535 -34.36 5.45 25.30
N ILE A 536 -34.72 5.26 24.03
CA ILE A 536 -34.23 4.17 23.19
C ILE A 536 -33.03 4.70 22.39
N PRO A 537 -31.79 4.23 22.65
CA PRO A 537 -30.62 4.67 21.91
C PRO A 537 -30.69 4.17 20.46
N ALA A 538 -30.12 4.95 19.54
CA ALA A 538 -29.75 4.44 18.23
C ALA A 538 -28.58 3.46 18.41
N LEU A 539 -28.59 2.37 17.64
CA LEU A 539 -27.57 1.34 17.72
C LEU A 539 -26.69 1.37 16.47
N SER A 540 -25.40 1.08 16.65
CA SER A 540 -24.45 0.78 15.57
C SER A 540 -24.85 -0.51 14.86
N HIS A 541 -24.23 -0.80 13.71
CA HIS A 541 -24.44 -2.07 13.01
C HIS A 541 -23.99 -3.29 13.85
N SER A 542 -23.11 -3.08 14.83
CA SER A 542 -22.68 -4.09 15.80
C SER A 542 -23.56 -4.17 17.05
N GLY A 543 -24.68 -3.43 17.11
CA GLY A 543 -25.66 -3.50 18.19
C GLY A 543 -25.37 -2.64 19.43
N TYR A 544 -24.28 -1.86 19.44
CA TYR A 544 -23.93 -1.00 20.57
C TYR A 544 -24.59 0.40 20.49
N PRO A 545 -24.99 1.01 21.63
CA PRO A 545 -25.52 2.37 21.67
C PRO A 545 -24.57 3.42 21.07
N LEU A 546 -25.09 4.27 20.19
CA LEU A 546 -24.34 5.33 19.52
C LEU A 546 -24.28 6.61 20.37
N VAL A 547 -23.14 7.30 20.29
CA VAL A 547 -22.90 8.57 21.00
C VAL A 547 -22.20 9.59 20.11
N ARG A 548 -22.39 10.86 20.44
CA ARG A 548 -21.64 11.99 19.88
C ARG A 548 -20.65 12.50 20.91
N ALA A 549 -19.35 12.36 20.64
CA ALA A 549 -18.29 12.88 21.49
C ALA A 549 -18.27 14.43 21.48
N LYS A 550 -18.02 15.04 22.64
CA LYS A 550 -18.00 16.50 22.83
C LYS A 550 -16.67 17.02 23.33
N LYS A 551 -16.04 16.33 24.28
CA LYS A 551 -14.74 16.71 24.83
C LYS A 551 -13.81 15.51 24.90
N PHE A 552 -12.54 15.79 24.72
CA PHE A 552 -11.48 14.79 24.68
C PHE A 552 -10.33 15.17 25.61
N CYS A 553 -9.74 14.17 26.25
CA CYS A 553 -8.45 14.26 26.91
C CYS A 553 -7.49 13.34 26.18
N GLN A 554 -6.47 13.91 25.57
CA GLN A 554 -5.45 13.12 24.88
C GLN A 554 -4.36 12.69 25.84
N ARG A 555 -3.93 11.43 25.74
CA ARG A 555 -2.72 10.93 26.39
C ARG A 555 -1.80 10.28 25.37
N PRO A 556 -0.47 10.40 25.51
CA PRO A 556 0.45 9.59 24.73
C PRO A 556 0.40 8.11 25.16
N VAL A 557 0.77 7.23 24.23
CA VAL A 557 1.14 5.83 24.49
C VAL A 557 2.64 5.78 24.79
N SER A 558 3.13 4.70 25.41
CA SER A 558 4.57 4.36 25.52
C SER A 558 5.36 4.68 24.25
N LEU A 559 6.67 4.95 24.40
CA LEU A 559 7.56 5.35 23.30
C LEU A 559 7.72 4.25 22.25
N PHE A 560 7.69 4.65 20.98
CA PHE A 560 8.03 3.84 19.81
C PHE A 560 9.12 4.56 19.00
N LEU A 561 9.95 3.78 18.30
CA LEU A 561 11.04 4.27 17.46
C LEU A 561 10.53 4.95 16.17
N GLU A 562 9.31 4.62 15.74
CA GLU A 562 8.72 5.12 14.50
C GLU A 562 8.58 6.66 14.47
N GLY A 563 8.08 7.28 15.54
CA GLY A 563 7.96 8.74 15.62
C GLY A 563 9.30 9.46 15.34
N PRO A 564 10.38 9.10 16.04
CA PRO A 564 11.72 9.62 15.74
C PRO A 564 12.19 9.42 14.30
N VAL A 565 11.92 8.27 13.69
CA VAL A 565 12.26 7.98 12.27
C VAL A 565 11.59 8.99 11.35
N HIS A 566 10.29 9.25 11.54
CA HIS A 566 9.56 10.22 10.72
C HIS A 566 10.03 11.66 10.96
N LEU A 567 10.33 12.03 12.21
CA LEU A 567 10.92 13.33 12.51
C LEU A 567 12.27 13.53 11.82
N LEU A 568 13.17 12.54 11.82
CA LEU A 568 14.45 12.63 11.12
C LEU A 568 14.29 12.85 9.62
N ARG A 569 13.21 12.32 9.03
CA ARG A 569 12.94 12.43 7.60
C ARG A 569 12.54 13.84 7.18
N VAL A 570 11.75 14.54 8.01
CA VAL A 570 11.17 15.86 7.67
C VAL A 570 11.91 17.00 8.37
N HIS A 571 12.23 16.87 9.66
CA HIS A 571 12.90 17.87 10.48
C HIS A 571 14.38 17.52 10.69
N ARG A 572 15.14 17.49 9.59
CA ARG A 572 16.57 17.08 9.58
C ARG A 572 17.43 17.97 10.48
N GLU A 573 17.03 19.22 10.69
CA GLU A 573 17.68 20.20 11.57
C GLU A 573 17.70 19.75 13.04
N TRP A 574 16.79 18.88 13.47
CA TRP A 574 16.77 18.31 14.83
C TRP A 574 17.53 16.98 14.93
N GLY A 575 18.20 16.54 13.85
CA GLY A 575 18.73 15.18 13.73
C GLY A 575 19.64 14.74 14.88
N LYS A 576 20.60 15.59 15.28
CA LYS A 576 21.50 15.30 16.41
C LYS A 576 20.74 15.15 17.72
N GLN A 577 19.81 16.07 18.00
CA GLN A 577 19.02 16.06 19.22
C GLN A 577 18.11 14.82 19.29
N ILE A 578 17.46 14.47 18.18
CA ILE A 578 16.62 13.28 18.07
C ILE A 578 17.46 12.01 18.34
N TYR A 579 18.60 11.88 17.65
CA TYR A 579 19.51 10.75 17.83
C TYR A 579 19.98 10.58 19.28
N GLU A 580 20.47 11.65 19.90
CA GLU A 580 20.95 11.63 21.29
C GLU A 580 19.83 11.34 22.29
N SER A 581 18.61 11.79 22.02
CA SER A 581 17.44 11.53 22.88
C SER A 581 17.03 10.05 22.80
N VAL A 582 16.95 9.50 21.59
CA VAL A 582 16.64 8.07 21.38
C VAL A 582 17.72 7.18 21.97
N ARG A 583 19.00 7.48 21.74
CA ARG A 583 20.13 6.70 22.27
C ARG A 583 20.21 6.67 23.79
N ARG A 584 19.70 7.71 24.48
CA ARG A 584 19.61 7.75 25.95
C ARG A 584 18.30 7.18 26.51
N SER A 585 17.36 6.83 25.63
CA SER A 585 16.05 6.33 26.03
C SER A 585 16.03 4.80 26.22
N PRO A 586 14.95 4.25 26.79
CA PRO A 586 14.73 2.80 26.85
C PRO A 586 14.62 2.13 25.48
N LEU A 587 14.52 2.87 24.37
CA LEU A 587 14.53 2.31 23.02
C LEU A 587 15.91 1.77 22.61
N TYR A 588 17.00 2.25 23.21
CA TYR A 588 18.34 1.74 22.87
C TYR A 588 18.68 0.48 23.68
N ASP A 589 18.94 -0.63 23.00
CA ASP A 589 19.45 -1.85 23.62
C ASP A 589 20.97 -1.75 23.80
N LYS A 590 21.42 -1.69 25.06
CA LYS A 590 22.84 -1.53 25.39
C LYS A 590 23.68 -2.76 25.07
N LYS A 591 23.09 -3.96 25.05
CA LYS A 591 23.80 -5.22 24.82
C LYS A 591 24.03 -5.43 23.32
N LEU A 592 22.97 -5.28 22.53
CA LEU A 592 23.01 -5.44 21.08
C LEU A 592 23.54 -4.19 20.37
N LYS A 593 23.52 -3.03 21.04
CA LYS A 593 23.85 -1.71 20.47
C LYS A 593 22.94 -1.33 19.30
N MET A 594 21.70 -1.77 19.34
CA MET A 594 20.65 -1.57 18.33
C MET A 594 19.41 -0.91 18.97
N TYR A 595 18.41 -0.54 18.18
CA TYR A 595 17.22 0.13 18.67
C TYR A 595 15.99 -0.78 18.63
N LYS A 596 15.29 -0.83 19.76
CA LYS A 596 14.03 -1.55 19.92
C LYS A 596 12.91 -0.74 19.30
N VAL A 597 11.96 -1.44 18.70
CA VAL A 597 10.80 -0.83 18.05
C VAL A 597 9.91 -0.06 19.03
N CYS A 598 9.84 -0.49 20.28
CA CYS A 598 9.14 0.19 21.37
C CYS A 598 9.84 -0.02 22.71
N GLU A 599 9.51 0.82 23.69
CA GLU A 599 9.88 0.58 25.09
C GLU A 599 8.94 -0.45 25.73
N SER A 600 9.17 -0.74 27.02
CA SER A 600 8.28 -1.63 27.77
C SER A 600 6.84 -1.11 27.73
N LEU A 601 5.94 -1.96 27.24
CA LEU A 601 4.50 -1.70 27.23
C LEU A 601 3.81 -2.11 28.54
N GLU A 602 4.57 -2.37 29.62
CA GLU A 602 4.02 -2.95 30.84
C GLU A 602 2.84 -2.16 31.43
N LYS A 603 2.90 -0.83 31.29
CA LYS A 603 1.92 0.14 31.78
C LYS A 603 0.75 0.36 30.83
N GLU A 604 0.81 -0.14 29.60
CA GLU A 604 -0.29 -0.04 28.64
C GLU A 604 -1.28 -1.20 28.82
N PRO A 605 -2.59 -0.94 28.67
CA PRO A 605 -3.61 -1.98 28.77
C PRO A 605 -3.55 -2.93 27.57
N PHE A 606 -4.08 -4.14 27.73
CA PHE A 606 -4.24 -5.08 26.60
C PHE A 606 -5.13 -4.53 25.48
N GLU A 607 -5.97 -3.53 25.76
CA GLU A 607 -6.78 -2.84 24.77
C GLU A 607 -5.98 -2.09 23.70
N VAL A 608 -4.67 -1.82 23.89
CA VAL A 608 -3.87 -1.18 22.83
C VAL A 608 -3.64 -2.10 21.63
N GLY A 609 -3.77 -3.41 21.81
CA GLY A 609 -3.66 -4.39 20.75
C GLY A 609 -2.86 -5.64 21.15
N ARG A 610 -2.79 -6.59 20.21
CA ARG A 610 -2.12 -7.88 20.40
C ARG A 610 -0.63 -7.77 20.73
N ILE A 611 0.00 -6.63 20.43
CA ILE A 611 1.39 -6.34 20.81
C ILE A 611 1.65 -6.60 22.29
N ARG A 612 0.68 -6.28 23.16
CA ARG A 612 0.82 -6.46 24.61
C ARG A 612 0.79 -7.92 25.04
N ALA A 613 0.24 -8.80 24.21
CA ALA A 613 0.19 -10.25 24.44
C ALA A 613 1.48 -10.96 24.01
N TYR A 614 2.32 -10.36 23.18
CA TYR A 614 3.62 -10.92 22.81
C TYR A 614 4.61 -10.88 23.98
N ALA A 615 5.48 -11.87 24.06
CA ALA A 615 6.61 -11.84 25.00
C ALA A 615 7.52 -10.64 24.68
N ARG A 616 8.17 -10.08 25.70
CA ARG A 616 9.13 -8.99 25.52
C ARG A 616 10.32 -9.49 24.71
N GLY A 617 10.74 -8.73 23.68
CA GLY A 617 11.77 -9.12 22.74
C GLY A 617 11.27 -9.97 21.57
N TRP A 618 9.95 -10.22 21.47
CA TRP A 618 9.35 -10.98 20.38
C TRP A 618 8.46 -10.09 19.50
N LEU A 619 8.60 -10.25 18.17
CA LEU A 619 7.88 -9.48 17.15
C LEU A 619 7.92 -7.97 17.45
N GLU A 620 6.78 -7.27 17.47
CA GLU A 620 6.75 -5.82 17.70
C GLU A 620 6.87 -5.42 19.18
N ASN A 621 6.88 -6.35 20.14
CA ASN A 621 6.95 -5.99 21.57
C ASN A 621 8.39 -5.96 22.08
N GLU A 622 8.97 -4.76 22.14
CA GLU A 622 10.32 -4.51 22.69
C GLU A 622 11.45 -5.31 21.99
N ALA A 623 11.23 -5.79 20.76
CA ALA A 623 12.27 -6.44 19.98
C ALA A 623 13.08 -5.44 19.15
N ILE A 624 14.26 -5.87 18.69
CA ILE A 624 14.97 -5.25 17.57
C ILE A 624 14.26 -5.68 16.28
N TYR A 625 13.23 -4.93 15.89
CA TYR A 625 12.49 -5.20 14.66
C TYR A 625 13.26 -4.63 13.47
N LEU A 626 14.01 -5.49 12.77
CA LEU A 626 15.00 -5.08 11.75
C LEU A 626 14.45 -4.08 10.71
N HIS A 627 13.19 -4.20 10.30
CA HIS A 627 12.61 -3.24 9.36
C HIS A 627 12.56 -1.81 9.93
N MET A 628 12.23 -1.62 11.20
CA MET A 628 12.26 -0.29 11.82
C MET A 628 13.70 0.15 12.12
N GLU A 629 14.58 -0.78 12.50
CA GLU A 629 16.01 -0.50 12.67
C GLU A 629 16.64 0.03 11.38
N TYR A 630 16.35 -0.56 10.21
CA TYR A 630 16.88 -0.06 8.93
C TYR A 630 16.25 1.26 8.47
N LYS A 631 15.08 1.63 9.01
CA LYS A 631 14.48 2.95 8.73
C LYS A 631 15.12 4.05 9.58
N TRP A 632 15.56 3.70 10.78
CA TRP A 632 16.28 4.56 11.72
C TRP A 632 17.73 4.74 11.28
#